data_AF-A0A420VR35-F1
#
_entry.id   AF-A0A420VR35-F1
#
_cell.length_a   1.000
_cell.length_b   1.000
_cell.length_c   1.000
_cell.angle_alpha   90.00
_cell.angle_beta   90.00
_cell.angle_gamma   90.00
#
_symmetry.space_group_name_H-M   'P 1'
#
loop_
_entity.id
_entity.type
_entity.pdbx_description
1 polymer ?
#
loop_
_entity_poly.entity_id
_entity_poly.type
_entity_poly.pdbx_seq_one_letter_code
_entity_poly.pdbx_strand_id
1 'polypeptide(L)'
;MKKINVDLNSLGISIVIFSLCAFVMTHAFGLLTSEESQILKYQNIVSKEPIDYMSKNILLAFRLVGLLLLSSGLIFFCSFVKMEFKNFHNPVILKWGILIAIISGMLYGALMRIVGNQQGAALLFFFDMLLYLLLFFIEHYNPKTNTFFRSFMLLPLYLILFYTMGLPGWAKLFGGPMVIERYVKMFKNSFVADLPGGTPLMIYGLGLLEMLVPLFLIISLLKLEFKVSSKKNWLNYAMLTSIFTFGMLCFGLAILYNFAGSVNLVFYPIFTLLVLICINKLTV
;
A
#
# COMPACT_ATOMS: atom_id res chain seq x y z
N MET A 1 23.99 -38.15 22.31
CA MET A 1 23.12 -36.98 22.08
C MET A 1 23.36 -36.44 20.67
N LYS A 2 22.34 -36.41 19.78
CA LYS A 2 22.47 -35.74 18.48
C LYS A 2 22.44 -34.22 18.73
N LYS A 3 23.50 -33.50 18.33
CA LYS A 3 23.45 -32.03 18.29
C LYS A 3 22.44 -31.62 17.23
N ILE A 4 21.34 -31.00 17.66
CA ILE A 4 20.39 -30.35 16.76
C ILE A 4 21.08 -29.07 16.27
N ASN A 5 21.56 -29.07 15.03
CA ASN A 5 22.10 -27.86 14.42
C ASN A 5 20.90 -27.02 13.93
N VAL A 6 20.55 -25.98 14.68
CA VAL A 6 19.47 -25.06 14.31
C VAL A 6 20.06 -24.03 13.35
N ASP A 7 19.60 -24.05 12.10
CA ASP A 7 19.92 -22.98 11.15
C ASP A 7 19.17 -21.70 11.56
N LEU A 8 19.91 -20.73 12.10
CA LEU A 8 19.39 -19.44 12.59
C LEU A 8 18.61 -18.69 11.50
N ASN A 9 18.96 -18.83 10.23
CA ASN A 9 18.24 -18.19 9.13
C ASN A 9 16.84 -18.77 8.97
N SER A 10 16.74 -20.11 9.00
CA SER A 10 15.44 -20.81 8.94
C SER A 10 14.53 -20.44 10.11
N LEU A 11 15.10 -20.25 11.31
CA LEU A 11 14.37 -19.83 12.50
C LEU A 11 13.83 -18.41 12.35
N GLY A 12 14.66 -17.47 11.89
CA GLY A 12 14.26 -16.08 11.67
C GLY A 12 13.09 -15.97 10.69
N ILE A 13 13.14 -16.68 9.56
CA ILE A 13 12.06 -16.71 8.57
C ILE A 13 10.79 -17.34 9.15
N SER A 14 10.92 -18.40 9.95
CA SER A 14 9.78 -19.03 10.63
C SER A 14 9.05 -18.05 11.54
N ILE A 15 9.80 -17.26 12.32
CA ILE A 15 9.27 -16.23 13.22
C ILE A 15 8.54 -15.14 12.42
N VAL A 16 9.12 -14.69 11.30
CA VAL A 16 8.48 -13.69 10.44
C VAL A 16 7.17 -14.20 9.85
N ILE A 17 7.15 -15.42 9.28
CA ILE A 17 5.93 -16.01 8.70
C ILE A 17 4.86 -16.24 9.77
N PHE A 18 5.25 -16.74 10.94
CA PHE A 18 4.33 -16.92 12.05
C PHE A 18 3.74 -15.59 12.53
N SER A 19 4.59 -14.55 12.64
CA SER A 19 4.15 -13.21 13.03
C SER A 19 3.18 -12.61 12.01
N LEU A 20 3.47 -12.77 10.70
CA LEU A 20 2.56 -12.37 9.61
C LEU A 20 1.23 -13.11 9.68
N CYS A 21 1.26 -14.42 9.90
CA CYS A 21 0.07 -15.26 10.07
C CYS A 21 -0.80 -14.74 11.22
N ALA A 22 -0.20 -14.60 12.41
CA ALA A 22 -0.91 -14.14 13.61
C ALA A 22 -1.47 -12.73 13.43
N PHE A 23 -0.70 -11.82 12.82
CA PHE A 23 -1.13 -10.46 12.51
C PHE A 23 -2.35 -10.46 11.57
N VAL A 24 -2.25 -11.12 10.42
CA VAL A 24 -3.31 -11.17 9.42
C VAL A 24 -4.57 -11.83 9.97
N MET A 25 -4.44 -12.93 10.72
CA MET A 25 -5.59 -13.62 11.35
C MET A 25 -6.27 -12.76 12.42
N THR A 26 -5.50 -12.04 13.23
CA THR A 26 -6.06 -11.15 14.27
C THR A 26 -6.88 -10.02 13.63
N HIS A 27 -6.33 -9.39 12.59
CA HIS A 27 -7.05 -8.36 11.83
C HIS A 27 -8.28 -8.91 11.11
N ALA A 28 -8.18 -10.09 10.51
CA ALA A 28 -9.31 -10.75 9.86
C ALA A 28 -10.45 -11.00 10.85
N PHE A 29 -10.14 -11.59 12.00
CA PHE A 29 -11.13 -11.87 13.04
C PHE A 29 -11.76 -10.58 13.56
N GLY A 30 -10.95 -9.55 13.85
CA GLY A 30 -11.43 -8.23 14.24
C GLY A 30 -12.41 -7.65 13.21
N LEU A 31 -12.09 -7.71 11.92
CA LEU A 31 -12.99 -7.22 10.87
C LEU A 31 -14.24 -8.08 10.69
N LEU A 32 -14.23 -9.37 11.03
CA LEU A 32 -15.34 -10.32 10.81
C LEU A 32 -16.32 -10.43 11.98
N THR A 33 -15.85 -10.29 13.21
CA THR A 33 -16.67 -10.53 14.41
C THR A 33 -17.02 -9.26 15.18
N SER A 34 -16.22 -8.19 15.06
CA SER A 34 -16.44 -6.99 15.86
C SER A 34 -17.74 -6.28 15.46
N GLU A 35 -18.40 -5.66 16.42
CA GLU A 35 -19.56 -4.80 16.16
C GLU A 35 -19.14 -3.51 15.41
N GLU A 36 -20.09 -2.82 14.79
CA GLU A 36 -19.82 -1.58 14.05
C GLU A 36 -19.11 -0.54 14.93
N SER A 37 -19.56 -0.37 16.17
CA SER A 37 -18.99 0.54 17.16
C SER A 37 -17.51 0.23 17.47
N GLN A 38 -17.15 -1.06 17.50
CA GLN A 38 -15.80 -1.52 17.76
C GLN A 38 -14.89 -1.30 16.54
N ILE A 39 -15.40 -1.53 15.33
CA ILE A 39 -14.68 -1.25 14.08
C ILE A 39 -14.40 0.26 13.97
N LEU A 40 -15.40 1.09 14.24
CA LEU A 40 -15.24 2.54 14.29
C LEU A 40 -14.21 2.96 15.33
N LYS A 41 -14.28 2.42 16.56
CA LYS A 41 -13.29 2.69 17.61
C LYS A 41 -11.89 2.34 17.15
N TYR A 42 -11.71 1.18 16.52
CA TYR A 42 -10.41 0.74 16.00
C TYR A 42 -9.89 1.66 14.90
N GLN A 43 -10.75 2.06 13.95
CA GLN A 43 -10.38 2.98 12.88
C GLN A 43 -10.02 4.37 13.44
N ASN A 44 -10.71 4.81 14.48
CA ASN A 44 -10.47 6.10 15.12
C ASN A 44 -9.19 6.14 15.97
N ILE A 45 -8.54 5.01 16.26
CA ILE A 45 -7.20 4.99 16.90
C ILE A 45 -6.19 5.76 16.06
N VAL A 46 -6.29 5.64 14.73
CA VAL A 46 -5.34 6.23 13.78
C VAL A 46 -5.92 7.44 13.04
N SER A 47 -7.22 7.71 13.16
CA SER A 47 -7.83 8.86 12.49
C SER A 47 -7.57 10.16 13.25
N LYS A 48 -7.27 11.24 12.52
CA LYS A 48 -7.19 12.60 13.12
C LYS A 48 -8.58 13.18 13.42
N GLU A 49 -9.54 12.89 12.55
CA GLU A 49 -10.93 13.31 12.69
C GLU A 49 -11.75 12.02 12.93
N PRO A 50 -12.46 11.89 14.06
CA PRO A 50 -13.20 10.67 14.35
C PRO A 50 -14.28 10.43 13.30
N ILE A 51 -14.39 9.18 12.86
CA ILE A 51 -15.47 8.70 12.01
C ILE A 51 -16.65 8.42 12.95
N ASP A 52 -17.71 9.20 12.80
CA ASP A 52 -18.91 9.08 13.66
C ASP A 52 -19.91 8.03 13.15
N TYR A 53 -19.90 7.76 11.85
CA TYR A 53 -20.86 6.86 11.20
C TYR A 53 -20.25 6.10 10.03
N MET A 54 -20.59 4.82 9.91
CA MET A 54 -20.20 3.98 8.78
C MET A 54 -21.46 3.45 8.08
N SER A 55 -21.57 3.67 6.78
CA SER A 55 -22.69 3.10 6.04
C SER A 55 -22.62 1.56 6.03
N LYS A 56 -23.78 0.89 5.98
CA LYS A 56 -23.87 -0.58 5.92
C LYS A 56 -23.06 -1.18 4.75
N ASN A 57 -22.98 -0.48 3.63
CA ASN A 57 -22.21 -0.92 2.45
C ASN A 57 -20.69 -0.91 2.73
N ILE A 58 -20.21 0.13 3.41
CA ILE A 58 -18.79 0.23 3.81
C ILE A 58 -18.48 -0.84 4.85
N LEU A 59 -19.37 -1.07 5.82
CA LEU A 59 -19.22 -2.13 6.81
C LEU A 59 -19.16 -3.52 6.14
N LEU A 60 -20.04 -3.79 5.18
CA LEU A 60 -20.01 -5.03 4.38
C LEU A 60 -18.69 -5.16 3.61
N ALA A 61 -18.17 -4.07 3.03
CA ALA A 61 -16.89 -4.09 2.33
C ALA A 61 -15.72 -4.43 3.28
N PHE A 62 -15.71 -3.89 4.51
CA PHE A 62 -14.72 -4.27 5.52
C PHE A 62 -14.82 -5.75 5.91
N ARG A 63 -16.04 -6.30 6.02
CA ARG A 63 -16.24 -7.74 6.28
C ARG A 63 -15.68 -8.61 5.15
N LEU A 64 -15.91 -8.22 3.89
CA LEU A 64 -15.35 -8.91 2.72
C LEU A 64 -13.81 -8.88 2.71
N VAL A 65 -13.21 -7.73 3.05
CA VAL A 65 -11.76 -7.62 3.26
C VAL A 65 -11.29 -8.54 4.39
N GLY A 66 -12.06 -8.64 5.48
CA GLY A 66 -11.82 -9.59 6.58
C GLY A 66 -11.77 -11.04 6.12
N LEU A 67 -12.67 -11.47 5.21
CA LEU A 67 -12.65 -12.82 4.63
C LEU A 67 -11.39 -13.08 3.78
N LEU A 68 -10.94 -12.09 3.01
CA LEU A 68 -9.72 -12.21 2.21
C LEU A 68 -8.47 -12.28 3.10
N LEU A 69 -8.40 -11.47 4.16
CA LEU A 69 -7.34 -11.55 5.17
C LEU A 69 -7.35 -12.93 5.86
N LEU A 70 -8.52 -13.44 6.26
CA LEU A 70 -8.61 -14.77 6.88
C LEU A 70 -8.07 -15.85 5.94
N SER A 71 -8.41 -15.77 4.66
CA SER A 71 -7.91 -16.69 3.63
C SER A 71 -6.39 -16.63 3.51
N SER A 72 -5.80 -15.43 3.49
CA SER A 72 -4.34 -15.25 3.51
C SER A 72 -3.71 -15.83 4.78
N GLY A 73 -4.29 -15.57 5.95
CA GLY A 73 -3.83 -16.11 7.24
C GLY A 73 -3.82 -17.64 7.27
N LEU A 74 -4.88 -18.29 6.78
CA LEU A 74 -4.93 -19.75 6.64
C LEU A 74 -3.87 -20.29 5.68
N ILE A 75 -3.58 -19.57 4.59
CA ILE A 75 -2.53 -19.96 3.63
C ILE A 75 -1.14 -19.81 4.27
N PHE A 76 -0.89 -18.75 5.04
CA PHE A 76 0.35 -18.60 5.82
C PHE A 76 0.50 -19.72 6.84
N PHE A 77 -0.56 -20.08 7.56
CA PHE A 77 -0.55 -21.21 8.49
C PHE A 77 -0.21 -22.53 7.78
N CYS A 78 -0.83 -22.81 6.63
CA CYS A 78 -0.51 -23.98 5.81
C CYS A 78 0.95 -23.99 5.34
N SER A 79 1.48 -22.84 4.89
CA SER A 79 2.89 -22.72 4.50
C SER A 79 3.83 -22.94 5.69
N PHE A 80 3.46 -22.44 6.87
CA PHE A 80 4.20 -22.62 8.11
C PHE A 80 4.27 -24.09 8.53
N VAL A 81 3.12 -24.79 8.56
CA VAL A 81 3.02 -26.22 8.90
C VAL A 81 3.84 -27.08 7.92
N LYS A 82 3.83 -26.74 6.62
CA LYS A 82 4.62 -27.45 5.60
C LYS A 82 6.11 -27.13 5.64
N MET A 83 6.53 -26.16 6.47
CA MET A 83 7.90 -25.67 6.53
C MET A 83 8.47 -25.28 5.16
N GLU A 84 7.68 -24.69 4.26
CA GLU A 84 8.13 -24.33 2.90
C GLU A 84 9.36 -23.41 2.90
N PHE A 85 9.59 -22.70 4.00
CA PHE A 85 10.75 -21.84 4.24
C PHE A 85 12.05 -22.60 4.53
N LYS A 86 12.00 -23.87 4.95
CA LYS A 86 13.21 -24.61 5.40
C LYS A 86 14.14 -24.97 4.25
N ASN A 87 13.59 -25.20 3.06
CA ASN A 87 14.36 -25.62 1.89
C ASN A 87 14.26 -24.67 0.71
N PHE A 88 13.38 -23.64 0.76
CA PHE A 88 13.10 -22.67 -0.32
C PHE A 88 12.90 -23.27 -1.72
N HIS A 89 12.80 -24.59 -1.88
CA HIS A 89 12.88 -25.21 -3.19
C HIS A 89 11.61 -24.99 -4.02
N ASN A 90 10.47 -24.66 -3.39
CA ASN A 90 9.26 -24.23 -4.09
C ASN A 90 8.21 -23.60 -3.13
N PRO A 91 8.37 -22.35 -2.65
CA PRO A 91 7.47 -21.75 -1.66
C PRO A 91 6.16 -21.23 -2.30
N VAL A 92 5.44 -22.10 -3.01
CA VAL A 92 4.25 -21.73 -3.78
C VAL A 92 3.14 -21.22 -2.86
N ILE A 93 2.86 -21.94 -1.76
CA ILE A 93 1.79 -21.59 -0.84
C ILE A 93 2.12 -20.26 -0.17
N LEU A 94 3.39 -20.06 0.23
CA LEU A 94 3.86 -18.79 0.77
C LEU A 94 3.64 -17.62 -0.21
N LYS A 95 4.04 -17.77 -1.49
CA LYS A 95 3.89 -16.73 -2.51
C LYS A 95 2.43 -16.31 -2.68
N TRP A 96 1.51 -17.27 -2.73
CA TRP A 96 0.08 -17.00 -2.81
C TRP A 96 -0.47 -16.36 -1.53
N GLY A 97 -0.02 -16.81 -0.35
CA GLY A 97 -0.39 -16.20 0.92
C GLY A 97 -0.03 -14.73 0.99
N ILE A 98 1.19 -14.38 0.57
CA ILE A 98 1.66 -12.99 0.47
C ILE A 98 0.86 -12.21 -0.57
N LEU A 99 0.62 -12.76 -1.76
CA LEU A 99 -0.13 -12.06 -2.80
C LEU A 99 -1.58 -11.75 -2.36
N ILE A 100 -2.25 -12.70 -1.71
CA ILE A 100 -3.60 -12.50 -1.18
C ILE A 100 -3.57 -11.50 -0.01
N ALA A 101 -2.51 -11.50 0.82
CA ALA A 101 -2.33 -10.48 1.86
C ALA A 101 -2.26 -9.07 1.25
N ILE A 102 -1.44 -8.89 0.20
CA ILE A 102 -1.32 -7.61 -0.52
C ILE A 102 -2.66 -7.19 -1.14
N ILE A 103 -3.38 -8.11 -1.79
CA ILE A 103 -4.72 -7.83 -2.35
C ILE A 103 -5.70 -7.39 -1.25
N SER A 104 -5.64 -8.05 -0.10
CA SER A 104 -6.52 -7.72 1.02
C SER A 104 -6.15 -6.36 1.63
N GLY A 105 -4.85 -6.13 1.83
CA GLY A 105 -4.30 -4.89 2.35
C GLY A 105 -4.57 -3.69 1.44
N MET A 106 -4.46 -3.85 0.12
CA MET A 106 -4.76 -2.74 -0.81
C MET A 106 -6.25 -2.36 -0.77
N LEU A 107 -7.15 -3.35 -0.70
CA LEU A 107 -8.59 -3.10 -0.62
C LEU A 107 -8.94 -2.45 0.71
N TYR A 108 -8.30 -2.92 1.79
CA TYR A 108 -8.41 -2.30 3.10
C TYR A 108 -7.94 -0.84 3.05
N GLY A 109 -6.77 -0.57 2.46
CA GLY A 109 -6.19 0.77 2.33
C GLY A 109 -7.08 1.72 1.55
N ALA A 110 -7.65 1.23 0.44
CA ALA A 110 -8.63 1.98 -0.35
C ALA A 110 -9.90 2.31 0.46
N LEU A 111 -10.44 1.35 1.21
CA LEU A 111 -11.60 1.61 2.10
C LEU A 111 -11.26 2.62 3.19
N MET A 112 -10.08 2.51 3.82
CA MET A 112 -9.59 3.49 4.81
C MET A 112 -9.51 4.88 4.19
N ARG A 113 -9.06 5.00 2.95
CA ARG A 113 -9.03 6.28 2.23
C ARG A 113 -10.43 6.85 1.98
N ILE A 114 -11.37 6.00 1.56
CA ILE A 114 -12.77 6.39 1.28
C ILE A 114 -13.47 6.92 2.53
N VAL A 115 -13.24 6.31 3.69
CA VAL A 115 -13.80 6.77 4.97
C VAL A 115 -13.05 7.96 5.58
N GLY A 116 -12.09 8.55 4.85
CA GLY A 116 -11.34 9.72 5.31
C GLY A 116 -10.16 9.40 6.24
N ASN A 117 -9.88 8.12 6.52
CA ASN A 117 -8.78 7.71 7.41
C ASN A 117 -7.43 7.64 6.68
N GLN A 118 -6.84 8.81 6.49
CA GLN A 118 -5.59 9.00 5.75
C GLN A 118 -4.40 8.25 6.38
N GLN A 119 -4.32 8.23 7.71
CA GLN A 119 -3.21 7.60 8.43
C GLN A 119 -3.31 6.07 8.37
N GLY A 120 -4.50 5.50 8.54
CA GLY A 120 -4.73 4.07 8.39
C GLY A 120 -4.42 3.58 6.98
N ALA A 121 -4.83 4.33 5.95
CA ALA A 121 -4.47 4.04 4.57
C ALA A 121 -2.94 4.07 4.35
N ALA A 122 -2.23 4.99 5.02
CA ALA A 122 -0.76 5.06 4.95
C ALA A 122 -0.06 3.86 5.57
N LEU A 123 -0.52 3.41 6.74
CA LEU A 123 0.03 2.22 7.39
C LEU A 123 -0.16 0.97 6.53
N LEU A 124 -1.32 0.84 5.88
CA LEU A 124 -1.60 -0.26 4.97
C LEU A 124 -0.74 -0.18 3.70
N PHE A 125 -0.51 1.01 3.15
CA PHE A 125 0.46 1.20 2.07
C PHE A 125 1.84 0.67 2.46
N PHE A 126 2.37 1.03 3.63
CA PHE A 126 3.70 0.56 4.06
C PHE A 126 3.74 -0.96 4.29
N PHE A 127 2.68 -1.51 4.90
CA PHE A 127 2.55 -2.94 5.07
C PHE A 127 2.56 -3.68 3.73
N ASP A 128 1.77 -3.22 2.74
CA ASP A 128 1.71 -3.83 1.42
C ASP A 128 3.05 -3.71 0.67
N MET A 129 3.76 -2.58 0.80
CA MET A 129 5.09 -2.40 0.20
C MET A 129 6.13 -3.34 0.82
N LEU A 130 6.09 -3.55 2.15
CA LEU A 130 6.94 -4.53 2.83
C LEU A 130 6.65 -5.95 2.36
N LEU A 131 5.36 -6.30 2.21
CA LEU A 131 4.96 -7.59 1.66
C LEU A 131 5.41 -7.76 0.20
N TYR A 132 5.37 -6.70 -0.60
CA TYR A 132 5.93 -6.70 -1.95
C TYR A 132 7.43 -6.96 -1.95
N LEU A 133 8.19 -6.27 -1.10
CA LEU A 133 9.64 -6.49 -0.96
C LEU A 133 9.96 -7.92 -0.53
N LEU A 134 9.19 -8.47 0.42
CA LEU A 134 9.31 -9.87 0.83
C LEU A 134 8.99 -10.82 -0.34
N LEU A 135 7.94 -10.53 -1.11
CA LEU A 135 7.57 -11.34 -2.26
C LEU A 135 8.66 -11.32 -3.33
N PHE A 136 9.22 -10.15 -3.64
CA PHE A 136 10.32 -10.00 -4.57
C PHE A 136 11.58 -10.72 -4.10
N PHE A 137 11.88 -10.67 -2.80
CA PHE A 137 12.96 -11.43 -2.21
C PHE A 137 12.77 -12.93 -2.46
N ILE A 138 11.60 -13.49 -2.15
CA ILE A 138 11.31 -14.92 -2.36
C ILE A 138 11.37 -15.29 -3.85
N GLU A 139 10.87 -14.43 -4.74
CA GLU A 139 10.91 -14.64 -6.18
C GLU A 139 12.34 -14.63 -6.73
N HIS A 140 13.21 -13.76 -6.22
CA HIS A 140 14.60 -13.67 -6.62
C HIS A 140 15.39 -14.95 -6.29
N TYR A 141 15.18 -15.54 -5.11
CA TYR A 141 15.84 -16.79 -4.72
C TYR A 141 15.23 -18.03 -5.39
N ASN A 142 13.97 -17.96 -5.84
CA ASN A 142 13.32 -19.07 -6.52
C ASN A 142 12.50 -18.60 -7.74
N PRO A 143 13.17 -18.34 -8.87
CA PRO A 143 12.53 -17.87 -10.11
C PRO A 143 11.84 -19.00 -10.90
N LYS A 144 12.01 -20.27 -10.50
CA LYS A 144 11.48 -21.45 -11.23
C LYS A 144 9.96 -21.63 -11.09
N THR A 145 9.26 -20.66 -10.52
CA THR A 145 7.83 -20.78 -10.21
C THR A 145 6.89 -20.43 -11.35
N ASN A 146 5.68 -20.98 -11.21
CA ASN A 146 4.46 -20.83 -12.02
C ASN A 146 4.39 -19.52 -12.84
N THR A 147 4.38 -19.66 -14.17
CA THR A 147 4.22 -18.55 -15.14
C THR A 147 2.96 -17.72 -14.89
N PHE A 148 1.90 -18.36 -14.36
CA PHE A 148 0.66 -17.68 -13.97
C PHE A 148 0.92 -16.68 -12.85
N PHE A 149 1.59 -17.08 -11.76
CA PHE A 149 1.86 -16.19 -10.63
C PHE A 149 2.61 -14.90 -11.06
N ARG A 150 3.67 -15.07 -11.85
CA ARG A 150 4.48 -13.96 -12.39
C ARG A 150 3.67 -13.04 -13.32
N SER A 151 2.55 -13.51 -13.86
CA SER A 151 1.68 -12.70 -14.71
C SER A 151 0.75 -11.78 -13.91
N PHE A 152 0.49 -12.05 -12.63
CA PHE A 152 -0.48 -11.29 -11.82
C PHE A 152 0.14 -10.57 -10.62
N MET A 153 1.36 -10.95 -10.18
CA MET A 153 1.94 -10.45 -8.94
C MET A 153 2.09 -8.92 -8.88
N LEU A 154 2.21 -8.24 -10.02
CA LEU A 154 2.34 -6.77 -10.07
C LEU A 154 1.00 -6.03 -10.10
N LEU A 155 -0.14 -6.68 -10.37
CA LEU A 155 -1.43 -5.99 -10.47
C LEU A 155 -1.84 -5.25 -9.20
N PRO A 156 -1.70 -5.82 -7.98
CA PRO A 156 -2.08 -5.10 -6.76
C PRO A 156 -1.36 -3.74 -6.59
N LEU A 157 -0.11 -3.64 -7.03
CA LEU A 157 0.65 -2.38 -7.01
C LEU A 157 -0.06 -1.26 -7.77
N TYR A 158 -0.73 -1.56 -8.88
CA TYR A 158 -1.47 -0.57 -9.66
C TYR A 158 -2.60 0.01 -8.81
N LEU A 159 -3.36 -0.83 -8.12
CA LEU A 159 -4.43 -0.37 -7.26
C LEU A 159 -3.91 0.39 -6.05
N ILE A 160 -2.79 -0.04 -5.45
CA ILE A 160 -2.14 0.66 -4.33
C ILE A 160 -1.79 2.09 -4.75
N LEU A 161 -1.08 2.25 -5.86
CA LEU A 161 -0.70 3.57 -6.37
C LEU A 161 -1.92 4.38 -6.82
N PHE A 162 -2.92 3.72 -7.41
CA PHE A 162 -4.16 4.37 -7.85
C PHE A 162 -4.93 4.97 -6.67
N TYR A 163 -5.19 4.23 -5.59
CA TYR A 163 -5.94 4.82 -4.47
C TYR A 163 -5.09 5.83 -3.69
N THR A 164 -3.77 5.67 -3.69
CA THR A 164 -2.85 6.57 -2.96
C THR A 164 -2.70 7.92 -3.66
N MET A 165 -2.66 7.95 -5.00
CA MET A 165 -2.48 9.19 -5.77
C MET A 165 -3.73 9.65 -6.50
N GLY A 166 -4.52 8.73 -7.06
CA GLY A 166 -5.72 9.06 -7.83
C GLY A 166 -6.85 9.62 -6.98
N LEU A 167 -7.20 9.02 -5.84
CA LEU A 167 -8.28 9.54 -5.00
C LEU A 167 -7.99 10.96 -4.45
N PRO A 168 -6.77 11.25 -3.94
CA PRO A 168 -6.43 12.60 -3.49
C PRO A 168 -6.30 13.59 -4.64
N GLY A 169 -5.73 13.18 -5.77
CA GLY A 169 -5.60 14.03 -6.96
C GLY A 169 -6.97 14.45 -7.46
N TRP A 170 -7.90 13.50 -7.53
CA TRP A 170 -9.29 13.75 -7.88
C TRP A 170 -9.93 14.77 -6.92
N ALA A 171 -9.77 14.58 -5.61
CA ALA A 171 -10.32 15.50 -4.61
C ALA A 171 -9.76 16.93 -4.75
N LYS A 172 -8.46 17.09 -5.08
CA LYS A 172 -7.84 18.41 -5.31
C LYS A 172 -8.37 19.11 -6.56
N LEU A 173 -8.62 18.36 -7.64
CA LEU A 173 -9.08 18.93 -8.91
C LEU A 173 -10.59 19.16 -8.96
N PHE A 174 -11.37 18.25 -8.38
CA PHE A 174 -12.83 18.19 -8.56
C PHE A 174 -13.63 18.27 -7.26
N GLY A 175 -12.98 18.30 -6.08
CA GLY A 175 -13.64 18.42 -4.78
C GLY A 175 -14.30 19.78 -4.51
N GLY A 176 -14.20 20.72 -5.46
CA GLY A 176 -14.85 22.02 -5.40
C GLY A 176 -14.17 23.03 -4.47
N PRO A 177 -14.82 24.17 -4.22
CA PRO A 177 -14.25 25.29 -3.46
C PRO A 177 -13.84 24.91 -2.03
N MET A 178 -14.58 24.02 -1.38
CA MET A 178 -14.31 23.62 0.02
C MET A 178 -12.92 23.00 0.21
N VAL A 179 -12.45 22.20 -0.75
CA VAL A 179 -11.11 21.58 -0.65
C VAL A 179 -10.03 22.64 -0.81
N ILE A 180 -10.15 23.51 -1.81
CA ILE A 180 -9.16 24.56 -2.07
C ILE A 180 -9.12 25.59 -0.94
N GLU A 181 -10.28 26.02 -0.43
CA GLU A 181 -10.37 26.95 0.70
C GLU A 181 -9.69 26.40 1.96
N ARG A 182 -9.79 25.07 2.21
CA ARG A 182 -9.07 24.42 3.31
C ARG A 182 -7.57 24.62 3.16
N TYR A 183 -7.02 24.37 1.97
CA TYR A 183 -5.58 24.56 1.72
C TYR A 183 -5.16 26.03 1.77
N VAL A 184 -5.95 26.95 1.21
CA VAL A 184 -5.68 28.39 1.29
C VAL A 184 -5.60 28.83 2.76
N LYS A 185 -6.51 28.37 3.61
CA LYS A 185 -6.47 28.64 5.06
C LYS A 185 -5.23 28.03 5.71
N MET A 186 -4.86 26.81 5.36
CA MET A 186 -3.68 26.12 5.90
C MET A 186 -2.38 26.87 5.55
N PHE A 187 -2.23 27.36 4.32
CA PHE A 187 -1.01 28.00 3.84
C PHE A 187 -1.01 29.53 3.93
N LYS A 188 -2.04 30.17 4.52
CA LYS A 188 -2.25 31.63 4.51
C LYS A 188 -1.03 32.45 4.95
N ASN A 189 -0.25 31.96 5.89
CA ASN A 189 0.92 32.66 6.46
C ASN A 189 2.26 32.02 6.01
N SER A 190 2.28 31.40 4.83
CA SER A 190 3.48 30.76 4.28
C SER A 190 3.87 31.40 2.95
N PHE A 191 5.13 31.26 2.55
CA PHE A 191 5.60 31.76 1.26
C PHE A 191 4.84 31.19 0.06
N VAL A 192 4.17 30.03 0.21
CA VAL A 192 3.35 29.41 -0.83
C VAL A 192 2.14 30.29 -1.17
N ALA A 193 1.61 31.04 -0.20
CA ALA A 193 0.53 32.00 -0.43
C ALA A 193 1.00 33.22 -1.24
N ASP A 194 2.29 33.56 -1.14
CA ASP A 194 2.90 34.73 -1.82
C ASP A 194 3.39 34.43 -3.24
N LEU A 195 3.40 33.15 -3.66
CA LEU A 195 3.77 32.77 -5.03
C LEU A 195 2.75 33.30 -6.05
N PRO A 196 3.15 33.51 -7.33
CA PRO A 196 2.23 33.85 -8.39
C PRO A 196 1.10 32.82 -8.52
N GLY A 197 -0.16 33.28 -8.45
CA GLY A 197 -1.35 32.40 -8.43
C GLY A 197 -1.69 31.80 -7.04
N GLY A 198 -0.87 32.08 -6.03
CA GLY A 198 -1.06 31.72 -4.63
C GLY A 198 -1.16 30.22 -4.38
N THR A 199 -1.68 29.88 -3.20
CA THR A 199 -1.93 28.48 -2.81
C THR A 199 -2.82 27.71 -3.80
N PRO A 200 -3.90 28.27 -4.39
CA PRO A 200 -4.76 27.52 -5.30
C PRO A 200 -4.01 26.93 -6.50
N LEU A 201 -3.17 27.73 -7.16
CA LEU A 201 -2.41 27.27 -8.34
C LEU A 201 -1.49 26.10 -7.97
N MET A 202 -0.81 26.17 -6.82
CA MET A 202 0.08 25.11 -6.35
C MET A 202 -0.69 23.82 -6.04
N ILE A 203 -1.87 23.93 -5.41
CA ILE A 203 -2.70 22.76 -5.08
C ILE A 203 -3.30 22.12 -6.34
N TYR A 204 -3.73 22.90 -7.32
CA TYR A 204 -4.16 22.35 -8.62
C TYR A 204 -3.01 21.68 -9.37
N GLY A 205 -1.82 22.30 -9.40
CA GLY A 205 -0.62 21.69 -9.99
C GLY A 205 -0.26 20.36 -9.33
N LEU A 206 -0.35 20.30 -8.01
CA LEU A 206 -0.17 19.06 -7.25
C LEU A 206 -1.24 18.01 -7.56
N GLY A 207 -2.51 18.42 -7.66
CA GLY A 207 -3.61 17.54 -8.06
C GLY A 207 -3.42 16.96 -9.47
N LEU A 208 -2.88 17.76 -10.41
CA LEU A 208 -2.52 17.29 -11.75
C LEU A 208 -1.40 16.25 -11.70
N LEU A 209 -0.33 16.49 -10.94
CA LEU A 209 0.77 15.51 -10.77
C LEU A 209 0.28 14.20 -10.17
N GLU A 210 -0.57 14.27 -9.15
CA GLU A 210 -1.22 13.11 -8.55
C GLU A 210 -2.10 12.34 -9.56
N MET A 211 -2.81 13.05 -10.45
CA MET A 211 -3.64 12.44 -11.50
C MET A 211 -2.85 11.92 -12.72
N LEU A 212 -1.61 12.36 -12.94
CA LEU A 212 -0.74 11.74 -13.95
C LEU A 212 -0.39 10.29 -13.58
N VAL A 213 -0.30 9.97 -12.29
CA VAL A 213 -0.02 8.60 -11.83
C VAL A 213 -1.09 7.60 -12.29
N PRO A 214 -2.39 7.73 -11.96
CA PRO A 214 -3.41 6.81 -12.45
C PRO A 214 -3.53 6.80 -13.97
N LEU A 215 -3.27 7.93 -14.65
CA LEU A 215 -3.22 7.96 -16.12
C LEU A 215 -2.11 7.05 -16.66
N PHE A 216 -0.89 7.16 -16.14
CA PHE A 216 0.21 6.28 -16.52
C PHE A 216 -0.06 4.82 -16.16
N LEU A 217 -0.69 4.55 -15.02
CA LEU A 217 -1.10 3.19 -14.63
C LEU A 217 -2.14 2.61 -15.59
N ILE A 218 -3.13 3.38 -16.04
CA ILE A 218 -4.12 2.94 -17.04
C ILE A 218 -3.41 2.60 -18.36
N ILE A 219 -2.53 3.47 -18.86
CA ILE A 219 -1.76 3.20 -20.08
C ILE A 219 -0.90 1.95 -19.92
N SER A 220 -0.28 1.78 -18.76
CA SER A 220 0.56 0.64 -18.40
C SER A 220 -0.24 -0.67 -18.34
N LEU A 221 -1.47 -0.66 -17.80
CA LEU A 221 -2.40 -1.80 -17.83
C LEU A 221 -2.80 -2.17 -19.26
N LEU A 222 -3.16 -1.19 -20.09
CA LEU A 222 -3.53 -1.43 -21.50
C LEU A 222 -2.36 -2.03 -22.30
N LYS A 223 -1.12 -1.66 -21.95
CA LYS A 223 0.11 -2.23 -22.53
C LYS A 223 0.57 -3.52 -21.86
N LEU A 224 -0.21 -4.04 -20.91
CA LEU A 224 0.06 -5.26 -20.16
C LEU A 224 1.42 -5.26 -19.44
N GLU A 225 1.93 -4.09 -19.05
CA GLU A 225 3.26 -3.96 -18.42
C GLU A 225 3.34 -4.60 -17.03
N PHE A 226 2.20 -4.99 -16.46
CA PHE A 226 2.12 -5.79 -15.23
C PHE A 226 2.68 -7.22 -15.41
N LYS A 227 2.86 -7.70 -16.65
CA LYS A 227 3.56 -8.97 -16.90
C LYS A 227 5.05 -8.80 -16.61
N VAL A 228 5.67 -9.82 -16.02
CA VAL A 228 7.11 -9.74 -15.69
C VAL A 228 7.97 -9.63 -16.95
N SER A 229 7.60 -10.28 -18.06
CA SER A 229 8.36 -10.28 -19.32
C SER A 229 8.26 -9.00 -20.15
N SER A 230 7.29 -8.11 -19.87
CA SER A 230 7.14 -6.86 -20.62
C SER A 230 8.04 -5.75 -20.09
N LYS A 231 8.47 -4.86 -20.99
CA LYS A 231 9.08 -3.56 -20.64
C LYS A 231 8.07 -2.73 -19.83
N LYS A 232 8.56 -1.99 -18.83
CA LYS A 232 7.73 -1.35 -17.80
C LYS A 232 7.84 0.17 -17.84
N ASN A 233 7.77 0.75 -19.03
CA ASN A 233 8.06 2.17 -19.21
C ASN A 233 7.03 3.05 -18.51
N TRP A 234 5.74 2.75 -18.69
CA TRP A 234 4.66 3.54 -18.12
C TRP A 234 4.48 3.28 -16.63
N LEU A 235 4.70 2.04 -16.17
CA LEU A 235 4.76 1.75 -14.74
C LEU A 235 5.92 2.51 -14.08
N ASN A 236 7.10 2.54 -14.69
CA ASN A 236 8.25 3.30 -14.18
C ASN A 236 7.95 4.80 -14.13
N TYR A 237 7.30 5.37 -15.15
CA TYR A 237 6.85 6.77 -15.08
C TYR A 237 5.85 7.00 -13.95
N ALA A 238 4.85 6.13 -13.78
CA ALA A 238 3.90 6.24 -12.66
C ALA A 238 4.60 6.23 -11.29
N MET A 239 5.58 5.34 -11.10
CA MET A 239 6.34 5.25 -9.85
C MET A 239 7.27 6.45 -9.64
N LEU A 240 7.97 6.91 -10.68
CA LEU A 240 8.83 8.10 -10.59
C LEU A 240 8.03 9.38 -10.30
N THR A 241 6.91 9.56 -10.99
CA THR A 241 5.98 10.67 -10.70
C THR A 241 5.43 10.56 -9.27
N SER A 242 5.14 9.34 -8.79
CA SER A 242 4.72 9.14 -7.40
C SER A 242 5.79 9.57 -6.40
N ILE A 243 7.04 9.13 -6.60
CA ILE A 243 8.19 9.50 -5.75
C ILE A 243 8.36 11.02 -5.70
N PHE A 244 8.34 11.68 -6.86
CA PHE A 244 8.46 13.13 -6.96
C PHE A 244 7.32 13.85 -6.23
N THR A 245 6.08 13.40 -6.45
CA THR A 245 4.88 13.98 -5.85
C THR A 245 4.88 13.83 -4.33
N PHE A 246 5.29 12.68 -3.80
CA PHE A 246 5.46 12.52 -2.35
C PHE A 246 6.51 13.46 -1.77
N GLY A 247 7.62 13.70 -2.49
CA GLY A 247 8.61 14.69 -2.10
C GLY A 247 8.01 16.10 -1.98
N MET A 248 7.20 16.52 -2.95
CA MET A 248 6.50 17.80 -2.91
C MET A 248 5.49 17.88 -1.75
N LEU A 249 4.72 16.82 -1.53
CA LEU A 249 3.78 16.73 -0.40
C LEU A 249 4.52 16.82 0.94
N CYS A 250 5.64 16.12 1.07
CA CYS A 250 6.47 16.12 2.28
C CYS A 250 6.94 17.53 2.62
N PHE A 251 7.45 18.23 1.61
CA PHE A 251 7.85 19.62 1.71
C PHE A 251 6.68 20.53 2.10
N GLY A 252 5.52 20.37 1.46
CA GLY A 252 4.30 21.11 1.80
C GLY A 252 3.88 20.95 3.27
N LEU A 253 3.90 19.72 3.80
CA LEU A 253 3.59 19.48 5.21
C LEU A 253 4.67 20.03 6.16
N ALA A 254 5.92 20.08 5.73
CA ALA A 254 7.03 20.61 6.54
C ALA A 254 6.90 22.13 6.71
N ILE A 255 6.48 22.85 5.66
CA ILE A 255 6.15 24.29 5.72
C ILE A 255 5.06 24.57 6.75
N LEU A 256 4.10 23.65 6.88
CA LEU A 256 3.01 23.73 7.86
C LEU A 256 3.42 23.25 9.26
N TYR A 257 4.70 22.95 9.50
CA TYR A 257 5.22 22.38 10.74
C TYR A 257 4.54 21.06 11.16
N ASN A 258 3.91 20.35 10.22
CA ASN A 258 3.29 19.04 10.46
C ASN A 258 4.31 17.91 10.28
N PHE A 259 5.32 17.89 11.15
CA PHE A 259 6.46 16.98 11.05
C PHE A 259 6.06 15.50 11.07
N ALA A 260 5.09 15.11 11.90
CA ALA A 260 4.59 13.73 11.93
C ALA A 260 4.01 13.30 10.57
N GLY A 261 3.24 14.18 9.92
CA GLY A 261 2.74 13.94 8.57
C GLY A 261 3.85 13.92 7.52
N SER A 262 4.82 14.84 7.61
CA SER A 262 5.97 14.89 6.70
C SER A 262 6.82 13.63 6.78
N VAL A 263 7.08 13.10 7.98
CA VAL A 263 7.87 11.87 8.16
C VAL A 263 7.21 10.69 7.45
N ASN A 264 5.88 10.54 7.56
CA ASN A 264 5.17 9.52 6.78
C ASN A 264 5.41 9.71 5.26
N LEU A 265 5.37 10.95 4.78
CA LEU A 265 5.64 11.28 3.37
C LEU A 265 7.10 11.12 2.93
N VAL A 266 8.05 10.97 3.85
CA VAL A 266 9.43 10.54 3.53
C VAL A 266 9.48 9.04 3.25
N PHE A 267 8.68 8.24 3.97
CA PHE A 267 8.69 6.78 3.78
C PHE A 267 8.01 6.35 2.48
N TYR A 268 6.93 7.03 2.06
CA TYR A 268 6.26 6.74 0.79
C TYR A 268 7.21 6.67 -0.42
N PRO A 269 8.04 7.69 -0.72
CA PRO A 269 8.96 7.66 -1.84
C PRO A 269 10.09 6.64 -1.65
N ILE A 270 10.56 6.40 -0.42
CA ILE A 270 11.58 5.36 -0.14
C ILE A 270 11.05 3.97 -0.50
N PHE A 271 9.88 3.60 0.01
CA PHE A 271 9.28 2.29 -0.29
C PHE A 271 8.92 2.15 -1.77
N THR A 272 8.40 3.21 -2.38
CA THR A 272 8.11 3.24 -3.82
C THR A 272 9.39 3.05 -4.65
N LEU A 273 10.49 3.70 -4.27
CA LEU A 273 11.79 3.56 -4.94
C LEU A 273 12.36 2.14 -4.79
N LEU A 274 12.29 1.56 -3.59
CA LEU A 274 12.74 0.18 -3.36
C LEU A 274 11.98 -0.82 -4.24
N VAL A 275 10.65 -0.69 -4.32
CA VAL A 275 9.82 -1.53 -5.20
C VAL A 275 10.16 -1.30 -6.68
N LEU A 276 10.39 -0.04 -7.10
CA LEU A 276 10.81 0.29 -8.46
C LEU A 276 12.14 -0.40 -8.83
N ILE A 277 13.12 -0.38 -7.92
CA ILE A 277 14.41 -1.07 -8.11
C ILE A 277 14.19 -2.58 -8.25
N CYS A 278 13.36 -3.18 -7.39
CA CYS A 278 13.04 -4.61 -7.45
C CYS A 278 12.37 -5.01 -8.77
N ILE A 279 11.41 -4.20 -9.24
CA ILE A 279 10.70 -4.43 -10.49
C ILE A 279 11.65 -4.43 -11.69
N ASN A 280 12.57 -3.45 -11.75
CA ASN A 280 13.53 -3.36 -12.85
C ASN A 280 14.57 -4.49 -12.82
N LYS A 281 14.90 -5.03 -11.64
CA LYS A 281 15.77 -6.21 -11.53
C LYS A 281 15.09 -7.51 -11.99
N LEU A 282 13.77 -7.58 -11.96
CA LEU A 282 13.03 -8.76 -12.44
C LEU A 282 12.89 -8.83 -13.96
N THR A 283 13.09 -7.70 -14.66
CA THR A 283 12.96 -7.60 -16.12
C THR A 283 14.24 -7.88 -16.89
N VAL A 284 15.37 -7.95 -16.19
CA VAL A 284 16.69 -8.31 -16.75
C VAL A 284 16.89 -9.80 -16.62
#